data_AF-A0A939L7H3-F1
#
_entry.id   AF-A0A939L7H3-F1
#
_cell.length_a   1.000
_cell.length_b   1.000
_cell.length_c   1.000
_cell.angle_alpha   90.00
_cell.angle_beta   90.00
_cell.angle_gamma   90.00
#
_symmetry.space_group_name_H-M   'P 1'
#
loop_
_entity.id
_entity.type
_entity.pdbx_description
1 polymer ?
#
loop_
_entity_poly.entity_id
_entity_poly.type
_entity_poly.pdbx_seq_one_letter_code
_entity_poly.pdbx_strand_id
1 'polypeptide(L)'
;MTAEPVTGRTRLRPGVAVTPLLEGLHLRGRGTSLTLEGSRSLPALWEVLSARLGADPQALAEAGHPRTEAALATVTAHLREHGLLVDHPDGAEPPPWPGSVADRPGDAAQALAAARPVVASADPDDEPARAVARALARGGAVPSVVT
;
A
#
# COMPACT_ATOMS: atom_id res chain seq x y z
N MET A 1 6.02 4.92 -29.01
CA MET A 1 6.16 5.74 -27.79
C MET A 1 6.15 4.78 -26.62
N THR A 2 7.31 4.25 -26.26
CA THR A 2 7.48 3.26 -25.19
C THR A 2 7.47 4.05 -23.88
N ALA A 3 6.42 3.89 -23.07
CA ALA A 3 6.39 4.50 -21.74
C ALA A 3 7.57 3.94 -20.94
N GLU A 4 8.42 4.83 -20.38
CA GLU A 4 9.41 4.40 -19.40
C GLU A 4 8.69 3.72 -18.23
N PRO A 5 9.23 2.62 -17.69
CA PRO A 5 8.63 1.98 -16.53
C PRO A 5 8.62 2.99 -15.40
N VAL A 6 7.43 3.34 -14.91
CA VAL A 6 7.29 4.09 -13.67
C VAL A 6 7.95 3.26 -12.58
N THR A 7 9.14 3.66 -12.13
CA THR A 7 9.83 3.03 -11.01
C THR A 7 9.00 3.30 -9.77
N GLY A 8 8.26 2.30 -9.33
CA GLY A 8 7.50 2.36 -8.08
C GLY A 8 8.42 2.10 -6.89
N ARG A 9 8.26 2.86 -5.82
CA ARG A 9 8.88 2.60 -4.53
C ARG A 9 8.11 1.56 -3.75
N THR A 10 8.79 0.49 -3.35
CA THR A 10 8.25 -0.50 -2.42
C THR A 10 8.08 0.11 -1.02
N ARG A 11 6.88 -0.03 -0.46
CA ARG A 11 6.53 0.39 0.90
C ARG A 11 5.73 -0.69 1.61
N LEU A 12 5.64 -0.57 2.94
CA LEU A 12 4.65 -1.33 3.69
C LEU A 12 3.25 -0.90 3.27
N ARG A 13 2.37 -1.88 3.08
CA ARG A 13 0.97 -1.62 2.81
C ARG A 13 0.36 -0.85 4.00
N PRO A 14 -0.39 0.25 3.77
CA PRO A 14 -1.00 0.99 4.86
C PRO A 14 -1.90 0.09 5.72
N GLY A 15 -1.80 0.27 7.05
CA GLY A 15 -2.54 -0.53 8.03
C GLY A 15 -1.87 -1.84 8.45
N VAL A 16 -0.68 -2.18 7.93
CA VAL A 16 0.12 -3.29 8.45
C VAL A 16 0.62 -2.93 9.86
N ALA A 17 0.25 -3.76 10.85
CA ALA A 17 0.72 -3.66 12.21
C ALA A 17 1.77 -4.74 12.49
N VAL A 18 2.80 -4.41 13.27
CA VAL A 18 3.87 -5.36 13.63
C VAL A 18 3.96 -5.51 15.14
N THR A 19 4.10 -6.75 15.60
CA THR A 19 4.25 -7.11 17.00
C THR A 19 5.51 -7.97 17.14
N PRO A 20 6.54 -7.47 17.83
CA PRO A 20 7.72 -8.28 18.14
C PRO A 20 7.38 -9.47 19.03
N LEU A 21 8.01 -10.60 18.75
CA LEU A 21 7.98 -11.81 19.58
C LEU A 21 9.37 -12.06 20.15
N LEU A 22 9.49 -12.97 21.12
CA LEU A 22 10.76 -13.30 21.75
C LEU A 22 11.82 -13.76 20.73
N GLU A 23 11.41 -14.57 19.75
CA GLU A 23 12.29 -15.12 18.70
C GLU A 23 11.72 -14.90 17.30
N GLY A 24 10.99 -13.79 17.11
CA GLY A 24 10.24 -13.57 15.88
C GLY A 24 9.50 -12.25 15.78
N LEU A 25 8.60 -12.19 14.80
CA LEU A 25 7.73 -11.07 14.48
C LEU A 25 6.37 -11.61 14.04
N HIS A 26 5.31 -10.95 14.49
CA HIS A 26 3.99 -11.13 13.92
C HIS A 26 3.58 -9.86 13.16
N LEU A 27 3.22 -10.00 11.89
CA LEU A 27 2.71 -8.93 11.04
C LEU A 27 1.25 -9.19 10.70
N ARG A 28 0.41 -8.17 10.89
CA ARG A 28 -1.02 -8.22 10.60
C ARG A 28 -1.38 -7.17 9.56
N GLY A 29 -1.73 -7.63 8.36
CA GLY A 29 -2.33 -6.81 7.31
C GLY A 29 -3.86 -6.88 7.33
N ARG A 30 -4.51 -6.26 6.34
CA ARG A 30 -5.98 -6.19 6.24
C ARG A 30 -6.63 -7.56 5.99
N GLY A 31 -6.04 -8.37 5.12
CA GLY A 31 -6.60 -9.67 4.71
C GLY A 31 -5.67 -10.86 4.95
N THR A 32 -4.55 -10.64 5.64
CA THR A 32 -3.49 -11.61 5.80
C THR A 32 -2.68 -11.33 7.07
N SER A 33 -2.06 -12.36 7.59
CA SER A 33 -1.07 -12.25 8.65
C SER A 33 0.13 -13.14 8.32
N LEU A 34 1.29 -12.75 8.82
CA LEU A 34 2.54 -13.46 8.66
C LEU A 34 3.23 -13.50 10.01
N THR A 35 3.61 -14.69 10.45
CA THR A 35 4.50 -14.85 11.60
C THR A 35 5.85 -15.35 11.08
N LEU A 36 6.91 -14.61 11.41
CA LEU A 36 8.30 -14.98 11.15
C LEU A 36 8.93 -15.41 12.47
N GLU A 37 9.46 -16.62 12.54
CA GLU A 37 10.06 -17.19 13.75
C GLU A 37 11.42 -17.85 13.45
N GLY A 38 12.09 -18.30 14.50
CA GLY A 38 13.34 -19.06 14.40
C GLY A 38 14.60 -18.21 14.55
N SER A 39 14.46 -16.93 14.92
CA SER A 39 15.62 -16.08 15.22
C SER A 39 15.29 -14.89 16.11
N ARG A 40 16.06 -14.73 17.19
CA ARG A 40 16.07 -13.54 18.07
C ARG A 40 16.55 -12.26 17.37
N SER A 41 17.17 -12.38 16.20
CA SER A 41 17.63 -11.23 15.42
C SER A 41 16.51 -10.61 14.58
N LEU A 42 15.34 -11.26 14.46
CA LEU A 42 14.25 -10.77 13.62
C LEU A 42 13.75 -9.37 14.02
N PRO A 43 13.53 -9.03 15.31
CA PRO A 43 13.18 -7.66 15.69
C PRO A 43 14.20 -6.61 15.25
N ALA A 44 15.50 -6.86 15.41
CA ALA A 44 16.53 -5.92 14.96
C ALA A 44 16.60 -5.82 13.43
N LEU A 45 16.42 -6.94 12.73
CA LEU A 45 16.36 -6.97 11.26
C LEU A 45 15.15 -6.18 10.75
N TRP A 46 14.03 -6.21 11.48
CA TRP A 46 12.84 -5.43 11.17
C TRP A 46 13.05 -3.93 11.29
N GLU A 47 13.75 -3.45 12.32
CA GLU A 47 14.07 -2.02 12.45
C GLU A 47 14.85 -1.49 11.24
N VAL A 48 15.80 -2.28 10.74
CA VAL A 48 16.54 -1.94 9.52
C VAL A 48 15.59 -1.92 8.33
N LEU A 49 14.82 -2.99 8.12
CA LEU A 49 13.92 -3.12 6.97
C LEU A 49 12.82 -2.04 6.95
N SER A 50 12.18 -1.77 8.08
CA SER A 50 11.10 -0.80 8.20
C SER A 50 11.59 0.62 7.92
N ALA A 51 12.81 0.95 8.36
CA ALA A 51 13.48 2.18 7.98
C ALA A 51 13.71 2.25 6.46
N ARG A 52 14.12 1.14 5.80
CA ARG A 52 14.28 1.09 4.34
C ARG A 52 12.98 1.35 3.58
N LEU A 53 11.91 0.73 4.06
CA LEU A 53 10.58 0.84 3.46
C LEU A 53 9.95 2.23 3.70
N GLY A 54 10.36 2.94 4.76
CA GLY A 54 9.84 4.26 5.13
C GLY A 54 10.67 5.48 4.65
N ALA A 55 11.97 5.32 4.36
CA ALA A 55 12.87 6.43 4.03
C ALA A 55 12.76 6.95 2.58
N ASP A 56 13.66 7.83 2.13
CA ASP A 56 13.87 8.29 0.74
C ASP A 56 15.04 7.47 0.13
N PRO A 57 15.05 6.98 -1.14
CA PRO A 57 16.04 5.99 -1.59
C PRO A 57 17.47 6.55 -1.57
N GLN A 58 17.63 7.87 -1.69
CA GLN A 58 18.92 8.54 -1.61
C GLN A 58 19.57 8.43 -0.22
N ALA A 59 18.79 8.16 0.84
CA ALA A 59 19.30 8.07 2.21
C ALA A 59 19.85 6.67 2.58
N LEU A 60 19.76 5.67 1.70
CA LEU A 60 19.98 4.26 2.03
C LEU A 60 21.11 3.57 1.28
N ALA A 61 22.00 4.33 0.65
CA ALA A 61 23.12 3.82 -0.14
C ALA A 61 24.31 3.28 0.70
N GLU A 62 24.12 2.96 1.98
CA GLU A 62 25.13 2.23 2.74
C GLU A 62 24.90 0.72 2.61
N ALA A 63 25.77 0.06 1.84
CA ALA A 63 25.73 -1.38 1.67
C ALA A 63 26.00 -2.07 3.03
N GLY A 64 24.99 -2.78 3.54
CA GLY A 64 25.12 -3.58 4.76
C GLY A 64 26.01 -4.81 4.55
N HIS A 65 26.35 -5.49 5.66
CA HIS A 65 27.06 -6.76 5.61
C HIS A 65 26.28 -7.79 4.74
N PRO A 66 26.93 -8.56 3.84
CA PRO A 66 26.23 -9.41 2.86
C PRO A 66 25.19 -10.38 3.45
N ARG A 67 25.50 -10.93 4.63
CA ARG A 67 24.57 -11.81 5.35
C ARG A 67 23.30 -11.10 5.80
N THR A 68 23.41 -9.84 6.20
CA THR A 68 22.27 -9.00 6.58
C THR A 68 21.42 -8.69 5.36
N GLU A 69 22.04 -8.34 4.24
CA GLU A 69 21.32 -8.09 2.98
C GLU A 69 20.56 -9.33 2.50
N ALA A 70 21.16 -10.52 2.58
CA ALA A 70 20.47 -11.78 2.25
C ALA A 70 19.26 -12.04 3.17
N ALA A 71 19.41 -11.77 4.47
CA ALA A 71 18.30 -11.90 5.42
C ALA A 71 17.18 -10.89 5.15
N LEU A 72 17.52 -9.62 4.86
CA LEU A 72 16.57 -8.59 4.47
C LEU A 72 15.82 -8.94 3.18
N ALA A 73 16.52 -9.47 2.18
CA ALA A 73 15.93 -9.94 0.94
C ALA A 73 14.93 -11.08 1.19
N THR A 74 15.29 -12.04 2.05
CA THR A 74 14.42 -13.16 2.43
C THR A 74 13.15 -12.67 3.13
N VAL A 75 13.27 -11.78 4.12
CA VAL A 75 12.11 -11.19 4.79
C VAL A 75 11.25 -10.42 3.80
N THR A 76 11.87 -9.60 2.93
CA THR A 76 11.16 -8.83 1.90
C THR A 76 10.37 -9.76 0.96
N ALA A 77 10.94 -10.88 0.55
CA ALA A 77 10.26 -11.87 -0.29
C ALA A 77 9.00 -12.41 0.40
N HIS A 78 9.09 -12.83 1.67
CA HIS A 78 7.93 -13.29 2.43
C HIS A 78 6.86 -12.19 2.60
N LEU A 79 7.26 -10.94 2.84
CA LEU A 79 6.30 -9.84 2.91
C LEU A 79 5.58 -9.62 1.58
N ARG A 80 6.27 -9.77 0.44
CA ARG A 80 5.66 -9.71 -0.90
C ARG A 80 4.70 -10.86 -1.15
N GLU A 81 5.13 -12.10 -0.86
CA GLU A 81 4.31 -13.31 -0.99
C GLU A 81 3.00 -13.19 -0.20
N HIS A 82 3.05 -12.57 0.97
CA HIS A 82 1.89 -12.34 1.83
C HIS A 82 1.14 -11.04 1.52
N GLY A 83 1.49 -10.29 0.47
CA GLY A 83 0.79 -9.06 0.07
C GLY A 83 0.90 -7.91 1.09
N LEU A 84 1.88 -7.96 1.99
CA LEU A 84 2.14 -6.94 3.02
C LEU A 84 2.94 -5.74 2.49
N LEU A 85 3.48 -5.87 1.28
CA LEU A 85 4.15 -4.80 0.55
C LEU A 85 3.31 -4.31 -0.60
N VAL A 86 3.56 -3.07 -0.99
CA VAL A 86 2.95 -2.45 -2.15
C VAL A 86 3.95 -1.54 -2.84
N ASP A 87 3.96 -1.58 -4.17
CA ASP A 87 4.78 -0.67 -4.97
C ASP A 87 3.97 0.59 -5.26
N HIS A 88 4.53 1.72 -4.85
CA HIS A 88 3.91 3.03 -4.93
C HIS A 88 4.59 3.84 -6.02
N PRO A 89 3.88 4.40 -7.02
CA PRO A 89 4.53 5.22 -8.03
C PRO A 89 5.26 6.39 -7.36
N ASP A 90 6.51 6.65 -7.74
CA ASP A 90 7.21 7.86 -7.29
C ASP A 90 6.40 9.10 -7.73
N GLY A 91 6.08 10.00 -6.78
CA GLY A 91 5.23 11.16 -7.01
C GLY A 91 3.94 11.15 -6.18
N ALA A 92 2.84 11.65 -6.78
CA ALA A 92 1.60 12.01 -6.08
C ALA A 92 1.11 10.89 -5.16
N GLU A 93 0.80 11.26 -3.91
CA GLU A 93 0.23 10.33 -2.93
C GLU A 93 -1.21 9.97 -3.37
N PRO A 94 -1.47 8.73 -3.85
CA PRO A 94 -2.82 8.25 -4.06
C PRO A 94 -3.57 8.35 -2.72
N PRO A 95 -4.91 8.44 -2.77
CA PRO A 95 -5.71 8.36 -1.56
C PRO A 95 -5.27 7.14 -0.71
N PRO A 96 -5.42 7.19 0.62
CA PRO A 96 -4.84 6.15 1.49
C PRO A 96 -5.46 4.76 1.26
N TRP A 97 -6.68 4.71 0.74
CA TRP A 97 -7.43 3.46 0.64
C TRP A 97 -7.00 2.57 -0.54
N PRO A 98 -6.69 3.04 -1.78
CA PRO A 98 -6.16 2.14 -2.82
C PRO A 98 -4.80 1.58 -2.44
N GLY A 99 -3.94 2.35 -1.74
CA GLY A 99 -2.70 1.84 -1.15
C GLY A 99 -2.94 0.64 -0.23
N SER A 100 -4.04 0.67 0.51
CA SER A 100 -4.41 -0.37 1.48
C SER A 100 -4.98 -1.65 0.86
N VAL A 101 -5.58 -1.59 -0.33
CA VAL A 101 -6.40 -2.70 -0.87
C VAL A 101 -6.08 -3.12 -2.30
N ALA A 102 -5.46 -2.26 -3.11
CA ALA A 102 -5.18 -2.57 -4.51
C ALA A 102 -3.77 -3.16 -4.67
N ASP A 103 -3.64 -4.12 -5.59
CA ASP A 103 -2.33 -4.68 -5.95
C ASP A 103 -1.44 -3.63 -6.62
N ARG A 104 -2.05 -2.75 -7.43
CA ARG A 104 -1.42 -1.60 -8.09
C ARG A 104 -2.13 -0.29 -7.71
N PRO A 105 -1.79 0.34 -6.58
CA PRO A 105 -2.49 1.52 -6.08
C PRO A 105 -2.48 2.71 -7.03
N GLY A 106 -1.38 2.93 -7.74
CA GLY A 106 -1.27 4.03 -8.71
C GLY A 106 -2.28 3.88 -9.84
N ASP A 107 -2.35 2.70 -10.45
CA ASP A 107 -3.30 2.40 -11.51
C ASP A 107 -4.76 2.45 -11.02
N ALA A 108 -5.01 1.94 -9.81
CA ALA A 108 -6.33 2.01 -9.19
C ALA A 108 -6.76 3.47 -8.94
N ALA A 109 -5.86 4.30 -8.42
CA ALA A 109 -6.12 5.73 -8.20
C ALA A 109 -6.38 6.46 -9.53
N GLN A 110 -5.60 6.16 -10.58
CA GLN A 110 -5.81 6.73 -11.91
C GLN A 110 -7.16 6.29 -12.51
N ALA A 111 -7.51 5.02 -12.39
CA ALA A 111 -8.80 4.50 -12.87
C ALA A 111 -9.98 5.15 -12.16
N LEU A 112 -9.89 5.35 -10.84
CA LEU A 112 -10.90 6.06 -10.05
C LEU A 112 -11.03 7.52 -10.51
N ALA A 113 -9.92 8.23 -10.67
CA ALA A 113 -9.93 9.63 -11.14
C ALA A 113 -10.53 9.76 -12.56
N ALA A 114 -10.35 8.75 -13.41
CA ALA A 114 -10.94 8.68 -14.74
C ALA A 114 -12.43 8.30 -14.73
N ALA A 115 -12.93 7.69 -13.64
CA ALA A 115 -14.30 7.22 -13.56
C ALA A 115 -15.31 8.37 -13.52
N ARG A 116 -16.42 8.18 -14.25
CA ARG A 116 -17.58 9.10 -14.31
C ARG A 116 -18.87 8.36 -13.95
N PRO A 117 -19.02 7.90 -12.69
CA PRO A 117 -20.20 7.15 -12.28
C PRO A 117 -21.45 8.03 -12.30
N VAL A 118 -22.57 7.47 -12.73
CA VAL A 118 -23.88 8.12 -12.75
C VAL A 118 -24.73 7.51 -11.66
N VAL A 119 -25.25 8.34 -10.75
CA VAL A 119 -26.21 7.96 -9.71
C VAL A 119 -27.60 8.31 -10.21
N ALA A 120 -28.39 7.31 -10.59
CA ALA A 120 -29.78 7.50 -10.97
C ALA A 120 -30.67 7.48 -9.73
N SER A 121 -31.51 8.49 -9.55
CA SER A 121 -32.54 8.55 -8.51
C SER A 121 -33.78 9.24 -9.01
N ALA A 122 -34.97 8.77 -8.61
CA ALA A 122 -36.23 9.40 -8.95
C ALA A 122 -36.31 10.87 -8.49
N ASP A 123 -35.58 11.23 -7.44
CA ASP A 123 -35.33 12.60 -7.02
C ASP A 123 -33.80 12.82 -6.89
N PRO A 124 -33.16 13.59 -7.80
CA PRO A 124 -31.73 13.84 -7.74
C PRO A 124 -31.32 14.69 -6.53
N ASP A 125 -32.28 15.36 -5.91
CA ASP A 125 -32.14 16.14 -4.69
C ASP A 125 -32.54 15.35 -3.44
N ASP A 126 -32.68 14.02 -3.52
CA ASP A 126 -32.84 13.24 -2.30
C ASP A 126 -31.51 13.10 -1.52
N GLU A 127 -31.63 12.85 -0.21
CA GLU A 127 -30.46 12.67 0.65
C GLU A 127 -29.61 11.45 0.27
N PRO A 128 -30.20 10.27 -0.05
CA PRO A 128 -29.44 9.10 -0.48
C PRO A 128 -28.58 9.31 -1.73
N ALA A 129 -29.12 9.89 -2.81
CA ALA A 129 -28.37 10.10 -4.05
C ALA A 129 -27.19 11.05 -3.82
N ARG A 130 -27.42 12.14 -3.07
CA ARG A 130 -26.35 13.06 -2.69
C ARG A 130 -25.32 12.40 -1.75
N ALA A 131 -25.74 11.53 -0.85
CA ALA A 131 -24.83 10.78 0.01
C ALA A 131 -23.92 9.82 -0.78
N VAL A 132 -24.49 9.11 -1.76
CA VAL A 132 -23.75 8.22 -2.67
C VAL A 132 -22.78 9.03 -3.54
N ALA A 133 -23.23 10.13 -4.15
CA ALA A 133 -22.36 11.01 -4.93
C ALA A 133 -21.20 11.55 -4.09
N ARG A 134 -21.45 12.00 -2.85
CA ARG A 134 -20.37 12.41 -1.93
C ARG A 134 -19.41 11.27 -1.60
N ALA A 135 -19.92 10.05 -1.41
CA ALA A 135 -19.07 8.88 -1.14
C ALA A 135 -18.18 8.53 -2.33
N LEU A 136 -18.71 8.55 -3.56
CA LEU A 136 -17.96 8.33 -4.79
C LEU A 136 -16.89 9.41 -5.02
N ALA A 137 -17.22 10.67 -4.76
CA ALA A 137 -16.28 11.78 -4.82
C ALA A 137 -15.14 11.62 -3.80
N ARG A 138 -15.45 11.28 -2.54
CA ARG A 138 -14.44 10.95 -1.52
C ARG A 138 -13.60 9.73 -1.88
N GLY A 139 -14.17 8.80 -2.65
CA GLY A 139 -13.48 7.64 -3.19
C GLY A 139 -12.47 7.96 -4.30
N GLY A 140 -12.51 9.17 -4.86
CA GLY A 140 -11.62 9.64 -5.93
C GLY A 140 -12.25 9.68 -7.33
N ALA A 141 -13.55 9.43 -7.46
CA ALA A 141 -14.26 9.52 -8.75
C ALA A 141 -14.93 10.88 -8.96
N VAL A 142 -15.45 11.11 -10.17
CA VAL A 142 -16.22 12.32 -10.49
C VAL A 142 -17.67 11.92 -10.84
N PRO A 143 -18.57 11.84 -9.84
CA PRO A 143 -19.95 11.40 -10.04
C PRO A 143 -20.85 12.50 -10.59
N SER A 144 -21.92 12.09 -11.27
CA SER A 144 -23.10 12.93 -11.53
C SER A 144 -24.35 12.27 -10.96
N VAL A 145 -25.35 13.08 -10.62
CA VAL A 145 -26.68 12.60 -10.21
C VAL A 145 -27.66 12.94 -11.33
N VAL A 146 -28.47 11.97 -11.73
CA VAL A 146 -29.50 12.12 -12.77
C VAL A 146 -30.81 11.52 -12.29
N THR A 147 -31.89 11.90 -12.95
CA THR A 147 -33.21 11.28 -12.80
C THR A 147 -33.34 10.03 -13.66
#